data_AF-D8PF05-F1
#
_entry.id   AF-D8PF05-F1
#
_cell.length_a   1.000
_cell.length_b   1.000
_cell.length_c   1.000
_cell.angle_alpha   90.00
_cell.angle_beta   90.00
_cell.angle_gamma   90.00
#
_symmetry.space_group_name_H-M   'P 1'
#
loop_
_entity.id
_entity.type
_entity.pdbx_description
1 polymer ?
#
loop_
_entity_poly.entity_id
_entity_poly.type
_entity_poly.pdbx_seq_one_letter_code
_entity_poly.pdbx_strand_id
1 'polypeptide(L)'
;MTLKDGIIATLEEAVGFTETSLIVRTPAAIVEMKGPLKVQQGQEWLTLGEDSGSHVHLKTEAIVIIRYSHPPDANAALEVRSVDGDLVCRISFRGTNPAQGDRYDSERAKDVRTRFARWVEQAGP
;
A
#
# COMPACT_ATOMS: atom_id res chain seq x y z
N MET A 1 18.25 10.32 -5.38
CA MET A 1 16.91 9.75 -5.21
C MET A 1 16.23 10.55 -4.13
N THR A 2 15.11 11.20 -4.44
CA THR A 2 14.35 12.00 -3.48
C THR A 2 13.52 11.09 -2.57
N LEU A 3 13.05 11.61 -1.43
CA LEU A 3 12.12 10.88 -0.56
C LEU A 3 10.86 10.45 -1.34
N LYS A 4 10.36 11.32 -2.21
CA LYS A 4 9.21 11.06 -3.08
C LYS A 4 9.47 9.89 -4.03
N ASP A 5 10.64 9.83 -4.67
CA ASP A 5 11.02 8.71 -5.53
C ASP A 5 11.05 7.39 -4.75
N GLY A 6 11.52 7.42 -3.49
CA GLY A 6 11.55 6.25 -2.59
C GLY A 6 10.17 5.76 -2.17
N ILE A 7 9.23 6.68 -1.94
CA ILE A 7 7.84 6.32 -1.65
C ILE A 7 7.19 5.70 -2.87
N ILE A 8 7.33 6.31 -4.05
CA ILE A 8 6.73 5.79 -5.29
C ILE A 8 7.30 4.40 -5.61
N ALA A 9 8.63 4.23 -5.57
CA ALA A 9 9.25 2.92 -5.78
C ALA A 9 8.77 1.86 -4.77
N THR A 10 8.54 2.25 -3.51
CA THR A 10 7.97 1.33 -2.51
C THR A 10 6.52 0.97 -2.83
N LEU A 11 5.71 1.92 -3.33
CA LEU A 11 4.35 1.65 -3.77
C LEU A 11 4.32 0.71 -4.96
N GLU A 12 5.20 0.92 -5.94
CA GLU A 12 5.38 0.02 -7.08
C GLU A 12 5.70 -1.40 -6.65
N GLU A 13 6.65 -1.56 -5.74
CA GLU A 13 6.99 -2.88 -5.16
C GLU A 13 5.78 -3.49 -4.42
N ALA A 14 5.08 -2.69 -3.61
CA ALA A 14 3.99 -3.15 -2.77
C ALA A 14 2.77 -3.60 -3.56
N VAL A 15 2.34 -2.86 -4.59
CA VAL A 15 1.21 -3.28 -5.42
C VAL A 15 1.59 -4.39 -6.40
N GLY A 16 2.89 -4.51 -6.74
CA GLY A 16 3.41 -5.60 -7.55
C GLY A 16 3.47 -6.95 -6.83
N PHE A 17 3.29 -6.97 -5.50
CA PHE A 17 3.24 -8.21 -4.73
C PHE A 17 2.03 -9.07 -5.11
N THR A 18 2.23 -10.38 -5.22
CA THR A 18 1.13 -11.35 -5.32
C THR A 18 0.22 -11.23 -4.10
N GLU A 19 -1.06 -11.57 -4.22
CA GLU A 19 -2.00 -11.60 -3.08
C GLU A 19 -2.08 -10.28 -2.27
N THR A 20 -2.27 -9.17 -2.98
CA THR A 20 -2.43 -7.82 -2.40
C THR A 20 -3.81 -7.24 -2.68
N SER A 21 -4.30 -6.40 -1.77
CA SER A 21 -5.50 -5.59 -1.98
C SER A 21 -5.14 -4.12 -1.86
N LEU A 22 -5.34 -3.33 -2.91
CA LEU A 22 -5.37 -1.87 -2.83
C LEU A 22 -6.76 -1.45 -2.36
N ILE A 23 -6.81 -0.68 -1.29
CA ILE A 23 -8.05 -0.23 -0.66
C ILE A 23 -8.03 1.30 -0.61
N VAL A 24 -9.04 1.91 -1.20
CA VAL A 24 -9.31 3.35 -1.11
C VAL A 24 -10.63 3.52 -0.38
N ARG A 25 -10.63 4.34 0.68
CA ARG A 25 -11.81 4.57 1.50
C ARG A 25 -12.07 6.06 1.63
N THR A 26 -13.33 6.42 1.40
CA THR A 26 -13.89 7.72 1.73
C THR A 26 -14.96 7.54 2.80
N PRO A 27 -15.52 8.63 3.37
CA PRO A 27 -16.68 8.53 4.25
C PRO A 27 -17.91 7.88 3.60
N ALA A 28 -18.01 7.93 2.27
CA ALA A 28 -19.19 7.47 1.52
C ALA A 28 -18.97 6.17 0.73
N ALA A 29 -17.72 5.74 0.50
CA ALA A 29 -17.43 4.60 -0.36
C ALA A 29 -16.13 3.89 0.01
N ILE A 30 -16.06 2.61 -0.34
CA ILE A 30 -14.84 1.81 -0.29
C ILE A 30 -14.67 1.14 -1.64
N VAL A 31 -13.47 1.25 -2.20
CA VAL A 31 -13.03 0.49 -3.37
C VAL A 31 -11.91 -0.44 -2.93
N GLU A 32 -12.03 -1.71 -3.28
CA GLU A 32 -10.97 -2.71 -3.10
C GLU A 32 -10.62 -3.31 -4.46
N MET A 33 -9.34 -3.24 -4.83
CA MET A 33 -8.79 -3.86 -6.03
C MET A 33 -7.77 -4.91 -5.65
N LYS A 34 -7.96 -6.13 -6.15
CA LYS A 34 -7.02 -7.23 -5.93
C LYS A 34 -5.87 -7.14 -6.93
N GLY A 35 -4.65 -7.14 -6.41
CA GLY A 35 -3.43 -7.15 -7.18
C GLY A 35 -2.95 -8.56 -7.57
N PRO A 36 -1.77 -8.65 -8.19
CA PRO A 36 -0.81 -7.54 -8.39
C PRO A 36 -1.33 -6.46 -9.36
N LEU A 37 -0.99 -5.20 -9.11
CA LEU A 37 -1.37 -4.06 -9.95
C LEU A 37 -0.14 -3.47 -10.63
N LYS A 38 -0.35 -2.85 -11.80
CA LYS A 38 0.65 -2.00 -12.44
C LYS A 38 0.59 -0.60 -11.87
N VAL A 39 1.72 0.08 -11.89
CA VAL A 39 1.83 1.50 -11.57
C VAL A 39 2.27 2.25 -12.80
N GLN A 40 1.59 3.35 -13.09
CA GLN A 40 2.00 4.28 -14.13
C GLN A 40 2.16 5.67 -13.56
N GLN A 41 3.30 6.29 -13.81
CA GLN A 41 3.61 7.64 -13.35
C GLN A 41 3.23 8.64 -14.44
N GLY A 42 2.20 9.46 -14.16
CA GLY A 42 1.88 10.67 -14.93
C GLY A 42 2.52 11.91 -14.30
N GLN A 43 2.32 13.07 -14.92
CA GLN A 43 2.87 14.35 -14.41
C GLN A 43 2.25 14.76 -13.08
N GLU A 44 0.94 14.57 -12.91
CA GLU A 44 0.20 14.95 -11.69
C GLU A 44 -0.30 13.72 -10.92
N TRP A 45 -0.58 12.63 -11.63
CA TRP A 45 -1.30 11.46 -11.13
C TRP A 45 -0.45 10.19 -11.20
N LEU A 46 -0.55 9.36 -10.16
CA LEU A 46 -0.10 7.98 -10.15
C LEU A 46 -1.30 7.07 -10.41
N THR A 47 -1.26 6.28 -11.48
CA THR A 47 -2.33 5.33 -11.81
C THR A 47 -1.95 3.95 -11.29
N LEU A 48 -2.82 3.35 -10.46
CA LEU A 48 -2.68 2.00 -9.93
C LEU A 48 -3.75 1.10 -10.56
N GLY A 49 -3.34 0.14 -11.38
CA GLY A 49 -4.23 -0.74 -12.15
C GLY A 49 -3.95 -0.71 -13.65
N GLU A 50 -4.92 -1.13 -14.44
CA GLU A 50 -4.86 -1.10 -15.90
C GLU A 50 -5.74 0.04 -16.44
N ASP A 51 -5.24 0.81 -17.42
CA ASP A 51 -5.98 1.97 -17.94
C ASP A 51 -7.29 1.58 -18.64
N SER A 52 -7.34 0.40 -19.26
CA SER A 52 -8.55 -0.17 -19.87
C SER A 52 -9.42 -0.95 -18.87
N GLY A 53 -9.00 -1.06 -17.61
CA GLY A 53 -9.66 -1.81 -16.54
C GLY A 53 -9.97 -0.94 -15.33
N SER A 54 -10.21 -1.59 -14.19
CA SER A 54 -10.33 -0.87 -12.92
C SER A 54 -8.98 -0.28 -12.53
N HIS A 55 -8.97 1.02 -12.20
CA HIS A 55 -7.79 1.72 -11.74
C HIS A 55 -8.16 2.79 -10.71
N VAL A 56 -7.16 3.18 -9.93
CA VAL A 56 -7.21 4.30 -9.00
C VAL A 56 -6.17 5.33 -9.43
N HIS A 57 -6.56 6.59 -9.48
CA HIS A 57 -5.63 7.70 -9.60
C HIS A 57 -5.34 8.29 -8.22
N LEU A 58 -4.06 8.30 -7.84
CA LEU A 58 -3.59 9.00 -6.66
C LEU A 58 -2.88 10.28 -7.08
N LYS A 59 -3.23 11.40 -6.44
CA LYS A 59 -2.55 12.66 -6.72
C LYS A 59 -1.13 12.59 -6.15
N THR A 60 -0.11 12.81 -6.97
CA THR A 60 1.29 12.60 -6.56
C THR A 60 1.73 13.56 -5.46
N GLU A 61 1.10 14.73 -5.32
CA GLU A 61 1.34 15.68 -4.23
C GLU A 61 0.72 15.24 -2.90
N ALA A 62 -0.31 14.39 -2.94
CA ALA A 62 -0.97 13.86 -1.75
C ALA A 62 -0.23 12.66 -1.13
N ILE A 63 0.76 12.11 -1.84
CA ILE A 63 1.58 10.99 -1.40
C ILE A 63 2.78 11.54 -0.62
N VAL A 64 2.61 11.69 0.69
CA VAL A 64 3.61 12.36 1.54
C VAL A 64 4.25 11.39 2.51
N ILE A 65 3.47 10.49 3.09
CA ILE A 65 3.93 9.56 4.13
C ILE A 65 3.58 8.13 3.72
N ILE A 66 4.50 7.21 3.94
CA ILE A 66 4.24 5.77 3.84
C ILE A 66 4.53 5.10 5.18
N ARG A 67 3.58 4.28 5.65
CA ARG A 67 3.68 3.58 6.93
C ARG A 67 3.44 2.10 6.78
N TYR A 68 4.35 1.29 7.30
CA TYR A 68 4.11 -0.13 7.48
C TYR A 68 3.39 -0.40 8.80
N SER A 69 2.37 -1.26 8.76
CA SER A 69 1.64 -1.74 9.93
C SER A 69 1.43 -3.25 9.84
N HIS A 70 1.53 -3.95 10.97
CA HIS A 70 1.20 -5.37 11.08
C HIS A 70 0.61 -5.65 12.46
N PRO A 71 -0.66 -5.27 12.68
CA PRO A 71 -1.33 -5.53 13.95
C PRO A 71 -1.62 -7.04 14.10
N PRO A 72 -1.83 -7.52 15.34
CA PRO A 72 -2.00 -8.95 15.61
C PRO A 72 -3.29 -9.57 15.03
N ASP A 73 -4.27 -8.72 14.68
CA ASP A 73 -5.62 -9.10 14.25
C ASP A 73 -5.94 -8.73 12.80
N ALA A 74 -4.99 -8.19 12.05
CA ALA A 74 -5.16 -7.87 10.63
C ALA A 74 -3.95 -8.25 9.78
N ASN A 75 -4.15 -8.28 8.47
CA ASN A 75 -3.05 -8.40 7.53
C ASN A 75 -2.06 -7.25 7.72
N ALA A 76 -0.78 -7.53 7.52
CA ALA A 76 0.21 -6.52 7.28
C ALA A 76 -0.24 -5.60 6.14
N ALA A 77 0.10 -4.31 6.23
CA ALA A 77 -0.28 -3.33 5.25
C ALA A 77 0.74 -2.19 5.15
N LEU A 78 0.81 -1.61 3.96
CA LEU A 78 1.36 -0.28 3.74
C LEU A 78 0.22 0.73 3.63
N GLU A 79 0.36 1.81 4.37
CA GLU A 79 -0.59 2.92 4.40
C GLU A 79 0.06 4.14 3.76
N VAL A 80 -0.58 4.72 2.76
CA VAL A 80 -0.21 6.02 2.20
C VAL A 80 -1.04 7.08 2.87
N ARG A 81 -0.37 8.11 3.39
CA ARG A 81 -1.01 9.21 4.09
C ARG A 81 -0.65 10.55 3.48
N SER A 82 -1.60 11.48 3.56
CA SER A 82 -1.41 12.88 3.21
C SER A 82 -0.50 13.58 4.22
N VAL A 83 -0.15 14.84 3.94
CA VAL A 83 0.59 15.70 4.88
C VAL A 83 -0.17 15.89 6.19
N ASP A 84 -1.50 15.89 6.15
CA ASP A 84 -2.37 16.03 7.33
C ASP A 84 -2.51 14.70 8.11
N GLY A 85 -1.89 13.62 7.61
CA GLY A 85 -1.94 12.30 8.22
C GLY A 85 -3.15 11.46 7.81
N ASP A 86 -4.06 11.99 6.98
CA ASP A 86 -5.22 11.27 6.49
C ASP A 86 -4.83 10.08 5.62
N LEU A 87 -5.56 8.97 5.75
CA LEU A 87 -5.33 7.77 4.95
C LEU A 87 -5.81 8.00 3.51
N VAL A 88 -4.87 8.04 2.58
CA VAL A 88 -5.14 8.16 1.13
C VAL A 88 -5.50 6.79 0.55
N CYS A 89 -4.64 5.79 0.81
CA CYS A 89 -4.91 4.41 0.43
C CYS A 89 -4.17 3.43 1.34
N ARG A 90 -4.61 2.18 1.32
CA ARG A 90 -4.01 1.07 2.04
C ARG A 90 -3.74 -0.09 1.09
N ILE A 91 -2.52 -0.61 1.11
CA ILE A 91 -2.15 -1.85 0.41
C ILE A 91 -2.06 -2.94 1.47
N SER A 92 -3.05 -3.84 1.48
CA SER A 92 -3.11 -4.98 2.40
C SER A 92 -2.46 -6.21 1.77
N PHE A 93 -1.53 -6.85 2.48
CA PHE A 93 -0.89 -8.10 2.05
C PHE A 93 -1.70 -9.29 2.57
N ARG A 94 -2.55 -9.89 1.72
CA ARG A 94 -3.41 -11.01 2.13
C ARG A 94 -2.58 -12.21 2.62
N GLY A 95 -3.15 -13.00 3.52
CA GLY A 95 -2.51 -14.18 4.10
C GLY A 95 -1.51 -13.87 5.21
N THR A 96 -1.41 -12.61 5.67
CA THR A 96 -0.44 -12.21 6.70
C THR A 96 -1.07 -11.92 8.07
N ASN A 97 -2.39 -12.13 8.22
CA ASN A 97 -3.10 -11.95 9.49
C ASN A 97 -2.88 -13.16 10.43
N PRO A 98 -2.18 -13.01 11.56
CA PRO A 98 -1.94 -14.11 12.51
C PRO A 98 -3.24 -14.68 13.11
N ALA A 99 -4.29 -13.88 13.22
CA ALA A 99 -5.58 -14.31 13.76
C ALA A 99 -6.39 -15.21 12.81
N GLN A 100 -5.96 -15.41 11.56
CA GLN A 100 -6.69 -16.20 10.55
C GLN A 100 -6.26 -17.68 10.49
N GLY A 101 -5.51 -18.17 11.49
CA GLY A 101 -5.21 -19.60 11.68
C GLY A 101 -4.64 -20.24 10.40
N ASP A 102 -5.38 -21.19 9.82
CA ASP A 102 -4.99 -21.95 8.62
C ASP A 102 -4.74 -21.08 7.36
N ARG A 103 -5.21 -19.82 7.35
CA ARG A 103 -4.96 -18.87 6.25
C ARG A 103 -3.75 -17.96 6.51
N TYR A 104 -3.11 -18.09 7.66
CA TYR A 104 -1.90 -17.35 8.00
C TYR A 104 -0.67 -18.04 7.40
N ASP A 105 0.06 -17.30 6.57
CA ASP A 105 1.34 -17.70 6.02
C ASP A 105 2.45 -16.90 6.72
N SER A 106 3.16 -17.58 7.63
CA SER A 106 4.22 -16.96 8.42
C SER A 106 5.45 -16.59 7.60
N GLU A 107 5.78 -17.37 6.57
CA GLU A 107 6.93 -17.07 5.71
C GLU A 107 6.63 -15.84 4.85
N ARG A 108 5.41 -15.74 4.32
CA ARG A 108 4.94 -14.55 3.63
C ARG A 108 4.91 -13.32 4.52
N ALA A 109 4.42 -13.44 5.76
CA ALA A 109 4.44 -12.35 6.73
C ALA A 109 5.87 -11.86 7.02
N LYS A 110 6.83 -12.80 7.12
CA LYS A 110 8.25 -12.50 7.28
C LYS A 110 8.86 -11.81 6.06
N ASP A 111 8.53 -12.24 4.84
CA ASP A 111 9.00 -11.60 3.59
C ASP A 111 8.48 -10.16 3.49
N VAL A 112 7.17 -9.97 3.69
CA VAL A 112 6.53 -8.64 3.72
C VAL A 112 7.19 -7.74 4.76
N ARG A 113 7.40 -8.24 5.99
CA ARG A 113 8.07 -7.49 7.05
C ARG A 113 9.50 -7.12 6.67
N THR A 114 10.25 -8.04 6.08
CA THR A 114 11.66 -7.82 5.69
C THR A 114 11.79 -6.66 4.69
N ARG A 115 10.85 -6.56 3.75
CA ARG A 115 10.85 -5.50 2.72
C ARG A 115 10.37 -4.15 3.24
N PHE A 116 9.34 -4.16 4.08
CA PHE A 116 8.58 -2.94 4.38
C PHE A 116 8.72 -2.41 5.81
N ALA A 117 9.30 -3.17 6.75
CA ALA A 117 9.44 -2.72 8.14
C ALA A 117 10.30 -1.46 8.33
N ARG A 118 11.13 -1.08 7.34
CA ARG A 118 11.84 0.20 7.37
C ARG A 118 10.90 1.42 7.42
N TRP A 119 9.64 1.24 7.03
CA TRP A 119 8.60 2.27 6.98
C TRP A 119 7.72 2.29 8.23
N VAL A 120 8.15 1.71 9.36
CA VAL A 120 7.34 1.70 10.60
C VAL A 120 7.12 3.14 11.13
N GLU A 121 8.09 4.05 10.95
CA GLU A 121 8.07 5.42 11.50
C GLU A 121 8.91 6.44 10.68
N GLN A 122 8.88 6.40 9.34
CA GLN A 122 9.50 7.50 8.57
C GLN A 122 8.47 8.61 8.32
N ALA A 123 8.32 9.48 9.33
CA ALA A 123 7.87 10.85 9.10
C ALA A 123 9.04 11.59 8.41
N GLY A 124 8.80 12.13 7.22
CA GLY A 124 9.65 13.21 6.73
C GLY A 124 9.51 14.42 7.67
N PRO A 125 10.59 15.20 7.90
CA PRO A 125 10.48 16.50 8.56
C PRO A 125 9.60 17.47 7.78
#